data_AF-A0A9D4Z884-F1
#
_entry.id   AF-A0A9D4Z884-F1
#
_cell.length_a   1.000
_cell.length_b   1.000
_cell.length_c   1.000
_cell.angle_alpha   90.00
_cell.angle_beta   90.00
_cell.angle_gamma   90.00
#
_symmetry.space_group_name_H-M   'P 1'
#
loop_
_entity.id
_entity.type
_entity.pdbx_description
1 polymer ?
#
loop_
_entity_poly.entity_id
_entity_poly.type
_entity_poly.pdbx_seq_one_letter_code
_entity_poly.pdbx_strand_id
1 'polypeptide(L)'
;MMGGKLEHKKEEVAVEVEIEKPAWMLGNPKTFTKEQIKEIKEFDAKLKVIKEDKEKKQRAHEFEMRKLKNDIQDLMNGFDASLLELFDQRLQVDDFKSKYETAVAEDKTMDRNFKKEFSDCGDMITVLYRHYRKRKPQVTKIYAKGAPKQSPRLSISERRKSVTGRAKGPSRNSVRYSLSLGRPLIQTDPFNERPEEIDADVWNRLLSARSRKILKEDEIKTMTEVMTRMNDFMNRLISQDDLNRKKIERALRTLAEFREKREKKRRNLAFFLHIKQGLVEIELNPLAGDYVDAVLLPRTLIEEFNEVILREAKLKVKILVGMKDFKKGIYEIQWDIERLQMLEKILIEKIRYIQLLRNTKALQMLIKNGEDMTSATENSMLESRLEHMKDLHHKRVQEKKVHLEQLQSKIKLLQTKNLKSQEHASVLYQRYVFEARLCQKSMGHETNDAALREKERGIVAKRKLRDIVKEQVQTIALLEKDCEKARNRSFPILPS
;
A
#
# COMPACT_ATOMS: atom_id res chain seq x y z
N MET A 1 -9.94 -5.38 -25.89
CA MET A 1 -8.88 -4.56 -25.26
C MET A 1 -8.80 -5.04 -23.82
N MET A 2 -7.81 -5.78 -23.32
CA MET A 2 -6.36 -5.65 -23.44
C MET A 2 -5.73 -7.05 -23.33
N GLY A 3 -5.12 -7.54 -24.41
CA GLY A 3 -4.36 -8.80 -24.42
C GLY A 3 -2.90 -8.58 -24.04
N GLY A 4 -2.63 -8.25 -22.78
CA GLY A 4 -1.27 -8.18 -22.26
C GLY A 4 -0.85 -9.51 -21.63
N LYS A 5 0.01 -10.27 -22.31
CA LYS A 5 0.75 -11.36 -21.65
C LYS A 5 1.69 -10.74 -20.61
N LEU A 6 1.49 -11.04 -19.33
CA LEU A 6 2.55 -10.88 -18.34
C LEU A 6 3.64 -11.91 -18.65
N GLU A 7 4.70 -11.46 -19.31
CA GLU A 7 5.97 -12.19 -19.29
C GLU A 7 6.52 -12.09 -17.88
N HIS A 8 6.20 -13.07 -17.04
CA HIS A 8 6.96 -13.32 -15.82
C HIS A 8 8.37 -13.69 -16.24
N LYS A 9 9.29 -12.71 -16.23
CA LYS A 9 10.71 -13.03 -16.07
C LYS A 9 10.80 -13.84 -14.78
N LYS A 10 11.11 -15.13 -14.91
CA LYS A 10 11.72 -15.87 -13.81
C LYS A 10 13.03 -15.14 -13.52
N GLU A 11 12.98 -14.14 -12.65
CA GLU A 11 14.16 -13.77 -11.90
C GLU A 11 14.43 -15.00 -11.05
N GLU A 12 15.27 -15.89 -11.56
CA GLU A 12 15.92 -16.89 -10.72
C GLU A 12 16.56 -16.09 -9.60
N VAL A 13 15.90 -16.06 -8.44
CA VAL A 13 16.52 -15.72 -7.17
C VAL A 13 17.58 -16.80 -7.01
N ALA A 14 18.75 -16.54 -7.60
CA ALA A 14 19.94 -17.32 -7.37
C ALA A 14 20.22 -17.08 -5.90
N VAL A 15 19.67 -17.96 -5.05
CA VAL A 15 20.09 -18.10 -3.67
C VAL A 15 21.60 -18.20 -3.78
N GLU A 16 22.32 -17.19 -3.30
CA GLU A 16 23.75 -17.27 -3.14
C GLU A 16 23.99 -18.27 -2.00
N VAL A 17 23.71 -19.55 -2.27
CA VAL A 17 24.04 -20.65 -1.40
C VAL A 17 25.56 -20.64 -1.40
N GLU A 18 26.17 -20.13 -0.34
CA GLU A 18 27.49 -20.60 0.05
C GLU A 18 27.33 -22.11 0.22
N ILE A 19 27.73 -22.85 -0.81
CA ILE A 19 27.70 -24.30 -0.76
C ILE A 19 28.82 -24.69 0.21
N GLU A 20 28.46 -24.84 1.49
CA GLU A 20 29.38 -25.28 2.53
C GLU A 20 29.85 -26.70 2.21
N LYS A 21 31.15 -26.96 2.40
CA LYS A 21 31.71 -28.29 2.17
C LYS A 21 31.07 -29.25 3.17
N PRO A 22 30.42 -30.34 2.71
CA PRO A 22 29.92 -31.38 3.60
C PRO A 22 31.03 -31.89 4.52
N ALA A 23 30.72 -32.13 5.80
CA ALA A 23 31.71 -32.45 6.84
C ALA A 23 32.62 -33.66 6.50
N TRP A 24 32.13 -34.62 5.71
CA TRP A 24 32.93 -35.77 5.27
C TRP A 24 34.01 -35.40 4.24
N MET A 25 33.82 -34.32 3.46
CA MET A 25 34.81 -33.81 2.49
C MET A 25 36.00 -33.13 3.17
N LEU A 26 35.93 -32.87 4.48
CA LEU A 26 37.03 -32.36 5.31
C LEU A 26 37.87 -33.50 5.94
N GLY A 27 37.50 -34.77 5.71
CA GLY A 27 38.22 -35.95 6.20
C GLY A 27 39.55 -36.22 5.49
N ASN A 28 40.22 -37.31 5.88
CA ASN A 28 41.56 -37.64 5.37
C ASN A 28 41.50 -38.13 3.89
N PRO A 29 42.14 -37.44 2.92
CA PRO A 29 41.97 -37.75 1.50
C PRO A 29 42.40 -39.15 1.06
N LYS A 30 43.23 -39.82 1.87
CA LYS A 30 43.78 -41.16 1.60
C LYS A 30 42.77 -42.28 1.87
N THR A 31 41.68 -42.01 2.60
CA THR A 31 40.65 -43.01 2.94
C THR A 31 39.39 -42.89 2.09
N PHE A 32 39.36 -41.98 1.10
CA PHE A 32 38.18 -41.76 0.28
C PHE A 32 37.99 -42.84 -0.77
N THR A 33 36.74 -43.26 -0.95
CA THR A 33 36.35 -44.15 -2.06
C THR A 33 36.45 -43.42 -3.39
N LYS A 34 36.52 -44.17 -4.51
CA LYS A 34 36.57 -43.58 -5.86
C LYS A 34 35.34 -42.70 -6.16
N GLU A 35 34.19 -43.04 -5.59
CA GLU A 35 32.93 -42.28 -5.69
C GLU A 35 33.01 -40.96 -4.94
N GLN A 36 33.51 -40.97 -3.69
CA GLN A 36 33.74 -39.77 -2.88
C GLN A 36 34.73 -38.80 -3.53
N ILE A 37 35.79 -39.31 -4.17
CA ILE A 37 36.76 -38.49 -4.93
C ILE A 37 36.10 -37.85 -6.15
N LYS A 38 35.17 -38.55 -6.82
CA LYS A 38 34.42 -38.01 -7.96
C LYS A 38 33.46 -36.89 -7.50
N GLU A 39 32.76 -37.09 -6.39
CA GLU A 39 31.86 -36.08 -5.81
C GLU A 39 32.61 -34.81 -5.36
N ILE A 40 33.80 -34.94 -4.77
CA ILE A 40 34.65 -33.78 -4.42
C ILE A 40 35.05 -33.01 -5.69
N LYS A 41 35.44 -33.71 -6.76
CA LYS A 41 35.79 -33.05 -8.03
C LYS A 41 34.60 -32.34 -8.66
N GLU A 42 33.42 -32.94 -8.63
CA GLU A 42 32.18 -32.32 -9.13
C GLU A 42 31.77 -31.11 -8.28
N PHE A 43 31.95 -31.17 -6.97
CA PHE A 43 31.68 -30.08 -6.04
C PHE A 43 32.64 -28.89 -6.25
N ASP A 44 33.95 -29.15 -6.32
CA ASP A 44 34.96 -28.13 -6.58
C ASP A 44 34.76 -27.49 -7.97
N ALA A 45 34.34 -28.27 -8.98
CA ALA A 45 33.98 -27.74 -10.30
C ALA A 45 32.77 -26.80 -10.22
N LYS A 46 31.72 -27.16 -9.47
CA LYS A 46 30.55 -26.30 -9.24
C LYS A 46 30.91 -25.01 -8.50
N LEU A 47 31.75 -25.10 -7.45
CA LEU A 47 32.24 -23.92 -6.75
C LEU A 47 33.06 -23.00 -7.66
N LYS A 48 33.87 -23.57 -8.56
CA LYS A 48 34.63 -22.80 -9.54
C LYS A 48 33.73 -22.05 -10.51
N VAL A 49 32.71 -22.71 -11.06
CA VAL A 49 31.71 -22.07 -11.94
C VAL A 49 30.97 -20.93 -11.22
N ILE A 50 30.54 -21.15 -9.98
CA ILE A 50 29.86 -20.12 -9.16
C ILE A 50 30.77 -18.92 -8.92
N LYS A 51 32.05 -19.15 -8.57
CA LYS A 51 33.03 -18.08 -8.38
C LYS A 51 33.27 -17.29 -9.67
N GLU A 52 33.47 -17.98 -10.80
CA GLU A 52 33.66 -17.35 -12.10
C GLU A 52 32.44 -16.51 -12.51
N ASP A 53 31.23 -16.99 -12.26
CA ASP A 53 30.00 -16.25 -12.58
C ASP A 53 29.77 -15.05 -11.66
N LYS A 54 30.11 -15.16 -10.36
CA LYS A 54 30.12 -14.01 -9.44
C LYS A 54 31.12 -12.95 -9.92
N GLU A 55 32.34 -13.35 -10.27
CA GLU A 55 33.37 -12.45 -10.79
C GLU A 55 32.95 -11.79 -12.11
N LYS A 56 32.36 -12.53 -13.06
CA LYS A 56 31.84 -11.98 -14.32
C LYS A 56 30.76 -10.93 -14.05
N LYS A 57 29.80 -11.21 -13.16
CA LYS A 57 28.75 -10.25 -12.77
C LYS A 57 29.34 -9.01 -12.11
N GLN A 58 30.30 -9.18 -11.20
CA GLN A 58 30.98 -8.07 -10.55
C GLN A 58 31.74 -7.20 -11.56
N ARG A 59 32.50 -7.80 -12.47
CA ARG A 59 33.23 -7.09 -13.53
C ARG A 59 32.29 -6.35 -14.48
N ALA A 60 31.15 -6.94 -14.84
CA ALA A 60 30.14 -6.28 -15.67
C ALA A 60 29.57 -5.03 -14.97
N HIS A 61 29.22 -5.14 -13.69
CA HIS A 61 28.73 -4.00 -12.91
C HIS A 61 29.78 -2.92 -12.70
N GLU A 62 31.04 -3.29 -12.48
CA GLU A 62 32.15 -2.34 -12.37
C GLU A 62 32.41 -1.62 -13.70
N PHE A 63 32.34 -2.34 -14.82
CA PHE A 63 32.46 -1.77 -16.15
C PHE A 63 31.34 -0.75 -16.44
N GLU A 64 30.08 -1.10 -16.17
CA GLU A 64 28.95 -0.17 -16.33
C GLU A 64 29.09 1.06 -15.44
N MET A 65 29.53 0.89 -14.19
CA MET A 65 29.79 2.01 -13.27
C MET A 65 30.89 2.93 -13.78
N ARG A 66 32.00 2.37 -14.30
CA ARG A 66 33.09 3.16 -14.88
C ARG A 66 32.64 3.89 -16.13
N LYS A 67 31.89 3.23 -17.01
CA LYS A 67 31.32 3.83 -18.22
C LYS A 67 30.45 5.04 -17.89
N LEU A 68 29.48 4.88 -16.98
CA LEU A 68 28.61 6.00 -16.57
C LEU A 68 29.38 7.16 -15.96
N LYS A 69 30.41 6.89 -15.16
CA LYS A 69 31.28 7.94 -14.60
C LYS A 69 32.06 8.68 -15.68
N ASN A 70 32.62 7.96 -16.64
CA ASN A 70 33.34 8.57 -17.77
C ASN A 70 32.40 9.41 -18.63
N ASP A 71 31.22 8.88 -18.96
CA ASP A 71 30.21 9.62 -19.73
C ASP A 71 29.81 10.94 -19.02
N ILE A 72 29.67 10.92 -17.68
CA ILE A 72 29.42 12.14 -16.89
C ILE A 72 30.62 13.09 -16.95
N GLN A 73 31.84 12.58 -16.80
CA GLN A 73 33.05 13.41 -16.85
C GLN A 73 33.20 14.09 -18.22
N ASP A 74 32.95 13.38 -19.31
CA ASP A 74 33.01 13.94 -20.66
C ASP A 74 31.92 15.01 -20.87
N LEU A 75 30.72 14.78 -20.35
CA LEU A 75 29.65 15.79 -20.37
C LEU A 75 29.99 17.03 -19.55
N MET A 76 30.64 16.86 -18.39
CA MET A 76 31.10 17.98 -17.56
C MET A 76 32.18 18.79 -18.26
N ASN A 77 33.20 18.11 -18.81
CA ASN A 77 34.25 18.78 -19.58
C ASN A 77 33.68 19.55 -20.78
N GLY A 78 32.69 18.98 -21.48
CA GLY A 78 31.99 19.65 -22.59
C GLY A 78 31.13 20.84 -22.14
N PHE A 79 30.54 20.76 -20.96
CA PHE A 79 29.81 21.87 -20.34
C PHE A 79 30.76 23.00 -19.95
N ASP A 80 31.88 22.70 -19.30
CA ASP A 80 32.88 23.70 -18.90
C ASP A 80 33.44 24.44 -20.12
N ALA A 81 33.73 23.73 -21.21
CA ALA A 81 34.15 24.35 -22.47
C ALA A 81 33.07 25.27 -23.08
N SER A 82 31.80 24.82 -23.06
CA SER A 82 30.67 25.61 -23.56
C SER A 82 30.45 26.87 -22.71
N LEU A 83 30.65 26.76 -21.39
CA LEU A 83 30.50 27.85 -20.44
C LEU A 83 31.58 28.93 -20.64
N LEU A 84 32.83 28.52 -20.91
CA LEU A 84 33.92 29.43 -21.26
C LEU A 84 33.62 30.18 -22.57
N GLU A 85 33.16 29.48 -23.61
CA GLU A 85 32.78 30.12 -24.88
C GLU A 85 31.64 31.13 -24.70
N LEU A 86 30.64 30.79 -23.89
CA LEU A 86 29.53 31.68 -23.55
C LEU A 86 30.01 32.92 -22.78
N PHE A 87 30.95 32.75 -21.84
CA PHE A 87 31.54 33.84 -21.07
C PHE A 87 32.30 34.81 -21.97
N ASP A 88 33.17 34.30 -22.84
CA ASP A 88 33.92 35.13 -23.79
C ASP A 88 32.99 35.87 -24.75
N GLN A 89 31.98 35.19 -25.27
CA GLN A 89 30.98 35.81 -26.15
C GLN A 89 30.18 36.88 -25.41
N ARG A 90 29.88 36.68 -24.12
CA ARG A 90 29.17 37.66 -23.30
C ARG A 90 29.99 38.94 -23.12
N LEU A 91 31.28 38.82 -22.82
CA LEU A 91 32.19 39.97 -22.73
C LEU A 91 32.21 40.76 -24.04
N GLN A 92 32.32 40.08 -25.18
CA GLN A 92 32.31 40.74 -26.49
C GLN A 92 30.99 41.48 -26.77
N VAL A 93 29.86 40.87 -26.41
CA VAL A 93 28.53 41.50 -26.55
C VAL A 93 28.42 42.72 -25.66
N ASP A 94 28.86 42.65 -24.41
CA ASP A 94 28.78 43.75 -23.45
C ASP A 94 29.71 44.92 -23.85
N ASP A 95 30.93 44.63 -24.32
CA ASP A 95 31.84 45.64 -24.89
C ASP A 95 31.25 46.32 -26.13
N PHE A 96 30.68 45.54 -27.05
CA PHE A 96 30.05 46.07 -28.25
C PHE A 96 28.82 46.91 -27.92
N LYS A 97 28.03 46.47 -26.94
CA LYS A 97 26.87 47.20 -26.42
C LYS A 97 27.26 48.56 -25.86
N SER A 98 28.35 48.64 -25.09
CA SER A 98 28.86 49.93 -24.57
C SER A 98 29.22 50.90 -25.70
N LYS A 99 29.87 50.41 -26.77
CA LYS A 99 30.20 51.22 -27.96
C LYS A 99 28.94 51.68 -28.69
N TYR A 100 27.97 50.78 -28.87
CA TYR A 100 26.67 51.08 -29.46
C TYR A 100 25.90 52.15 -28.67
N GLU A 101 25.82 51.99 -27.35
CA GLU A 101 25.15 52.95 -26.45
C GLU A 101 25.80 54.33 -26.50
N THR A 102 27.14 54.38 -26.58
CA THR A 102 27.90 55.63 -26.76
C THR A 102 27.56 56.29 -28.10
N ALA A 103 27.56 55.54 -29.21
CA ALA A 103 27.20 56.08 -30.52
C ALA A 103 25.74 56.61 -30.56
N VAL A 104 24.80 55.89 -29.92
CA VAL A 104 23.41 56.34 -29.77
C VAL A 104 23.30 57.59 -28.89
N ALA A 105 24.11 57.69 -27.84
CA ALA A 105 24.17 58.88 -27.00
C ALA A 105 24.72 60.08 -27.79
N GLU A 106 25.81 59.90 -28.54
CA GLU A 106 26.39 60.92 -29.42
C GLU A 106 25.37 61.41 -30.45
N ASP A 107 24.62 60.50 -31.07
CA ASP A 107 23.53 60.83 -31.99
C ASP A 107 22.47 61.73 -31.33
N LYS A 108 22.03 61.38 -30.12
CA LYS A 108 21.12 62.22 -29.33
C LYS A 108 21.73 63.56 -28.95
N THR A 109 23.04 63.62 -28.68
CA THR A 109 23.72 64.89 -28.39
C THR A 109 23.81 65.80 -29.61
N MET A 110 24.01 65.27 -30.82
CA MET A 110 23.97 66.07 -32.05
C MET A 110 22.61 66.73 -32.25
N ASP A 111 21.52 66.04 -31.91
CA ASP A 111 20.16 66.62 -31.95
C ASP A 111 19.95 67.74 -30.92
N ARG A 112 20.55 67.62 -29.73
CA ARG A 112 20.50 68.65 -28.69
C ARG A 112 21.39 69.85 -29.03
N ASN A 113 22.57 69.58 -29.58
CA ASN A 113 23.57 70.59 -29.93
C ASN A 113 23.18 71.37 -31.20
N PHE A 114 22.31 70.82 -32.05
CA PHE A 114 21.78 71.53 -33.21
C PHE A 114 21.24 72.93 -32.85
N LYS A 115 20.44 73.04 -31.79
CA LYS A 115 19.88 74.35 -31.37
C LYS A 115 20.96 75.33 -30.89
N LYS A 116 22.09 74.82 -30.38
CA LYS A 116 23.24 75.65 -29.95
C LYS A 116 24.07 76.10 -31.15
N GLU A 117 24.38 75.19 -32.09
CA GLU A 117 25.18 75.44 -33.30
C GLU A 117 24.54 76.45 -34.26
N PHE A 118 23.21 76.59 -34.22
CA PHE A 118 22.45 77.52 -35.07
C PHE A 118 21.78 78.65 -34.27
N SER A 119 22.21 78.91 -33.03
CA SER A 119 21.62 79.94 -32.16
C SER A 119 21.72 81.37 -32.74
N ASP A 120 22.70 81.60 -33.61
CA ASP A 120 22.91 82.81 -34.39
C ASP A 120 21.84 83.06 -35.48
N CYS A 121 21.01 82.07 -35.81
CA CYS A 121 20.01 82.16 -36.89
C CYS A 121 18.62 82.63 -36.43
N GLY A 122 18.42 82.96 -35.15
CA GLY A 122 17.15 83.50 -34.61
C GLY A 122 15.92 82.64 -34.94
N ASP A 123 14.87 83.26 -35.49
CA ASP A 123 13.58 82.60 -35.79
C ASP A 123 13.68 81.50 -36.87
N MET A 124 14.74 81.53 -37.69
CA MET A 124 14.96 80.56 -38.77
C MET A 124 15.35 79.17 -38.25
N ILE A 125 15.75 79.04 -36.98
CA ILE A 125 16.17 77.76 -36.35
C ILE A 125 15.11 76.66 -36.49
N THR A 126 13.83 77.01 -36.38
CA THR A 126 12.72 76.04 -36.48
C THR A 126 12.58 75.45 -37.88
N VAL A 127 12.80 76.28 -38.91
CA VAL A 127 12.78 75.86 -40.31
C VAL A 127 14.02 75.02 -40.61
N LEU A 128 15.21 75.48 -40.20
CA LEU A 128 16.47 74.74 -40.35
C LEU A 128 16.41 73.36 -39.67
N TYR A 129 15.82 73.25 -38.48
CA TYR A 129 15.68 71.97 -37.78
C TYR A 129 14.76 70.99 -38.53
N ARG A 130 13.71 71.49 -39.19
CA ARG A 130 12.82 70.67 -40.03
C ARG A 130 13.59 70.08 -41.21
N HIS A 131 14.44 70.87 -41.86
CA HIS A 131 15.33 70.40 -42.94
C HIS A 131 16.41 69.43 -42.43
N TYR A 132 16.97 69.70 -41.25
CA TYR A 132 17.95 68.83 -40.60
C TYR A 132 17.38 67.44 -40.27
N ARG A 133 16.12 67.35 -39.81
CA ARG A 133 15.45 66.06 -39.52
C ARG A 133 14.85 65.35 -40.73
N LYS A 134 14.69 66.05 -41.86
CA LYS A 134 14.11 65.45 -43.07
C LYS A 134 15.08 64.40 -43.63
N ARG A 135 14.65 63.15 -43.67
CA ARG A 135 15.39 62.02 -44.27
C ARG A 135 14.89 61.76 -45.69
N LYS A 136 15.72 61.15 -46.53
CA LYS A 136 15.27 60.62 -47.82
C LYS A 136 14.15 59.59 -47.53
N PRO A 137 13.01 59.62 -48.22
CA PRO A 137 12.05 58.53 -48.10
C PRO A 137 12.76 57.24 -48.50
N GLN A 138 12.92 56.32 -47.56
CA GLN A 138 13.36 54.96 -47.84
C GLN A 138 12.41 54.40 -48.90
N VAL A 139 12.93 54.00 -50.06
CA VAL A 139 12.15 53.23 -51.04
C VAL A 139 11.76 51.94 -50.34
N THR A 140 10.57 51.92 -49.75
CA THR A 140 9.96 50.69 -49.24
C THR A 140 9.79 49.78 -50.43
N LYS A 141 10.63 48.75 -50.56
CA LYS A 141 10.30 47.61 -51.40
C LYS A 141 9.01 47.03 -50.84
N ILE A 142 7.91 47.33 -51.53
CA ILE A 142 6.59 46.74 -51.31
C ILE A 142 6.75 45.25 -51.63
N TYR A 143 7.05 44.44 -50.62
CA TYR A 143 6.70 43.03 -50.68
C TYR A 143 5.21 42.94 -50.39
N ALA A 144 4.49 42.40 -51.35
CA ALA A 144 3.05 42.24 -51.34
C ALA A 144 2.55 41.64 -50.02
N LYS A 145 1.48 42.24 -49.48
CA LYS A 145 0.63 41.63 -48.48
C LYS A 145 0.07 40.32 -49.05
N GLY A 146 0.32 39.21 -48.35
CA GLY A 146 -0.15 37.88 -48.76
C GLY A 146 0.02 36.80 -47.69
N ALA A 147 -0.74 36.94 -46.58
CA ALA A 147 -1.23 35.88 -45.67
C ALA A 147 -0.23 35.09 -44.78
N PRO A 148 -0.71 34.37 -43.74
CA PRO A 148 -1.64 34.78 -42.69
C PRO A 148 -1.04 34.61 -41.27
N LYS A 149 -1.70 35.23 -40.28
CA LYS A 149 -1.48 34.97 -38.84
C LYS A 149 -1.73 33.50 -38.52
N GLN A 150 -0.83 32.87 -37.77
CA GLN A 150 -1.18 31.79 -36.84
C GLN A 150 -0.09 31.56 -35.79
N SER A 151 -0.51 31.56 -34.53
CA SER A 151 -0.02 30.69 -33.46
C SER A 151 -1.30 30.35 -32.69
N PRO A 152 -1.55 29.09 -32.26
CA PRO A 152 -0.62 28.36 -31.40
C PRO A 152 -0.63 26.82 -31.55
N ARG A 153 0.38 26.18 -30.92
CA ARG A 153 0.46 24.77 -30.47
C ARG A 153 0.33 23.66 -31.53
N LEU A 154 1.22 22.68 -31.44
CA LEU A 154 0.91 21.26 -31.14
C LEU A 154 2.22 20.44 -31.26
N SER A 155 2.67 19.89 -30.14
CA SER A 155 2.60 18.47 -29.82
C SER A 155 3.57 17.60 -30.64
N ILE A 156 4.58 17.13 -29.92
CA ILE A 156 5.42 16.00 -30.28
C ILE A 156 4.51 14.78 -30.50
N SER A 157 4.66 14.10 -31.63
CA SER A 157 4.30 12.69 -31.77
C SER A 157 5.21 12.04 -32.82
N GLU A 158 5.77 10.94 -32.37
CA GLU A 158 6.76 10.06 -32.97
C GLU A 158 6.41 9.55 -34.38
N ARG A 159 7.41 9.38 -35.25
CA ARG A 159 7.93 8.03 -35.63
C ARG A 159 8.99 8.08 -36.74
N ARG A 160 10.16 7.54 -36.38
CA ARG A 160 11.03 6.58 -37.11
C ARG A 160 11.16 6.68 -38.64
N LYS A 161 12.42 6.80 -39.10
CA LYS A 161 13.24 5.75 -39.79
C LYS A 161 14.56 6.37 -40.28
N SER A 162 15.71 5.95 -39.75
CA SER A 162 16.67 5.00 -40.37
C SER A 162 17.16 5.44 -41.76
N VAL A 163 18.41 5.91 -41.85
CA VAL A 163 19.58 5.14 -42.37
C VAL A 163 19.47 4.84 -43.87
N THR A 164 20.16 5.63 -44.69
CA THR A 164 21.39 5.26 -45.43
C THR A 164 21.69 6.36 -46.42
N GLY A 165 22.94 6.85 -46.41
CA GLY A 165 23.45 7.71 -47.46
C GLY A 165 23.73 6.91 -48.73
N ARG A 166 23.66 7.60 -49.87
CA ARG A 166 24.62 7.39 -50.96
C ARG A 166 24.66 8.62 -51.84
N ALA A 167 25.87 9.15 -51.99
CA ALA A 167 26.25 10.17 -52.94
C ALA A 167 26.05 9.70 -54.38
N LYS A 168 25.60 10.60 -55.26
CA LYS A 168 26.09 10.82 -56.63
C LYS A 168 25.71 12.24 -57.06
N GLY A 169 26.69 13.06 -57.45
CA GLY A 169 26.43 14.20 -58.36
C GLY A 169 26.29 13.70 -59.80
N PRO A 170 26.36 14.54 -60.85
CA PRO A 170 26.24 16.01 -60.90
C PRO A 170 25.09 16.42 -61.87
N SER A 171 24.61 17.67 -61.80
CA SER A 171 23.94 18.26 -62.97
C SER A 171 24.10 19.77 -63.01
N ARG A 172 24.70 20.21 -64.11
CA ARG A 172 24.80 21.58 -64.56
C ARG A 172 23.40 22.16 -64.71
N ASN A 173 23.14 23.29 -64.08
CA ASN A 173 22.37 24.35 -64.71
C ASN A 173 22.92 25.71 -64.28
N SER A 174 23.80 26.21 -65.15
CA SER A 174 24.16 27.61 -65.28
C SER A 174 22.89 28.40 -65.62
N VAL A 175 22.32 29.09 -64.63
CA VAL A 175 21.49 30.27 -64.90
C VAL A 175 22.37 31.49 -64.66
N ARG A 176 22.86 32.04 -65.77
CA ARG A 176 23.43 33.38 -65.84
C ARG A 176 22.37 34.35 -65.34
N TYR A 177 22.57 34.94 -64.18
CA TYR A 177 21.94 36.23 -63.89
C TYR A 177 22.79 37.27 -64.58
N SER A 178 22.29 37.74 -65.72
CA SER A 178 22.72 38.97 -66.36
C SER A 178 22.66 40.09 -65.32
N LEU A 179 23.82 40.54 -64.85
CA LEU A 179 23.98 41.86 -64.27
C LEU A 179 23.64 42.87 -65.38
N SER A 180 22.38 43.29 -65.47
CA SER A 180 22.08 44.55 -66.12
C SER A 180 22.73 45.63 -65.27
N LEU A 181 23.84 46.14 -65.77
CA LEU A 181 24.49 47.34 -65.27
C LEU A 181 23.52 48.50 -65.53
N GLY A 182 22.51 48.63 -64.66
CA GLY A 182 21.65 49.79 -64.60
C GLY A 182 22.53 50.98 -64.29
N ARG A 183 22.71 51.82 -65.30
CA ARG A 183 23.30 53.16 -65.22
C ARG A 183 22.97 53.78 -63.86
N PRO A 184 23.94 54.28 -63.09
CA PRO A 184 23.62 55.05 -61.90
C PRO A 184 22.79 56.23 -62.38
N LEU A 185 21.48 56.21 -62.13
CA LEU A 185 20.72 57.44 -62.08
C LEU A 185 21.38 58.21 -60.94
N ILE A 186 22.23 59.16 -61.31
CA ILE A 186 22.57 60.28 -60.45
C ILE A 186 21.24 61.00 -60.24
N GLN A 187 20.43 60.49 -59.31
CA GLN A 187 19.41 61.29 -58.66
C GLN A 187 20.22 62.27 -57.81
N THR A 188 20.47 63.43 -58.41
CA THR A 188 20.80 64.65 -57.68
C THR A 188 19.89 64.74 -56.47
N ASP A 189 20.49 64.94 -55.30
CA ASP A 189 19.77 65.06 -54.03
C ASP A 189 18.62 66.07 -54.18
N PRO A 190 17.35 65.73 -53.86
CA PRO A 190 16.21 66.65 -53.93
C PRO A 190 16.27 67.87 -53.00
N PHE A 191 17.47 68.30 -52.59
CA PHE A 191 17.75 69.37 -51.64
C PHE A 191 18.82 70.36 -52.11
N ASN A 192 19.15 70.38 -53.41
CA ASN A 192 19.91 71.49 -53.99
C ASN A 192 19.08 72.78 -54.18
N GLU A 193 17.76 72.73 -53.97
CA GLU A 193 16.92 73.93 -53.90
C GLU A 193 17.11 74.59 -52.53
N ARG A 194 18.15 75.41 -52.42
CA ARG A 194 18.31 76.40 -51.36
C ARG A 194 17.08 77.33 -51.41
N PRO A 195 16.28 77.45 -50.33
CA PRO A 195 15.23 78.47 -50.26
C PRO A 195 15.87 79.87 -50.38
N GLU A 196 15.27 80.76 -51.19
CA GLU A 196 15.82 82.10 -51.47
C GLU A 196 16.02 82.97 -50.21
N GLU A 197 15.32 82.62 -49.12
CA GLU A 197 15.32 83.32 -47.82
C GLU A 197 16.49 82.94 -46.90
N ILE A 198 17.28 81.91 -47.24
CA ILE A 198 18.37 81.40 -46.38
C ILE A 198 19.71 81.76 -47.02
N ASP A 199 20.66 82.27 -46.21
CA ASP A 199 22.00 82.58 -46.68
C ASP A 199 22.81 81.32 -47.09
N ALA A 200 23.76 81.49 -48.03
CA ALA A 200 24.53 80.42 -48.65
C ALA A 200 25.35 79.66 -47.61
N ASP A 201 25.98 80.42 -46.72
CA ASP A 201 26.92 79.91 -45.73
C ASP A 201 26.16 79.16 -44.62
N VAL A 202 25.00 79.69 -44.22
CA VAL A 202 24.08 79.03 -43.26
C VAL A 202 23.54 77.72 -43.85
N TRP A 203 23.18 77.69 -45.14
CA TRP A 203 22.71 76.49 -45.82
C TRP A 203 23.81 75.42 -45.95
N ASN A 204 25.03 75.79 -46.30
CA ASN A 204 26.17 74.87 -46.37
C ASN A 204 26.54 74.30 -44.98
N ARG A 205 26.45 75.12 -43.92
CA ARG A 205 26.63 74.68 -42.53
C ARG A 205 25.54 73.68 -42.11
N LEU A 206 24.28 73.91 -42.51
CA LEU A 206 23.17 72.98 -42.29
C LEU A 206 23.39 71.65 -43.00
N LEU A 207 23.76 71.67 -44.28
CA LEU A 207 24.04 70.46 -45.07
C LEU A 207 25.21 69.66 -44.48
N SER A 208 26.24 70.33 -43.97
CA SER A 208 27.36 69.71 -43.26
C SER A 208 26.93 69.05 -41.94
N ALA A 209 26.13 69.74 -41.12
CA ALA A 209 25.57 69.17 -39.88
C ALA A 209 24.63 67.98 -40.15
N ARG A 210 23.77 68.10 -41.17
CA ARG A 210 22.87 67.03 -41.62
C ARG A 210 23.64 65.82 -42.14
N SER A 211 24.71 66.02 -42.91
CA SER A 211 25.53 64.93 -43.44
C SER A 211 26.25 64.17 -42.31
N ARG A 212 26.82 64.90 -41.33
CA ARG A 212 27.39 64.29 -40.11
C ARG A 212 26.36 63.45 -39.35
N LYS A 213 25.13 63.95 -39.21
CA LYS A 213 24.03 63.24 -38.55
C LYS A 213 23.63 61.97 -39.31
N ILE A 214 23.47 62.03 -40.63
CA ILE A 214 23.12 60.88 -41.46
C ILE A 214 24.20 59.79 -41.37
N LEU A 215 25.48 60.16 -41.44
CA LEU A 215 26.59 59.22 -41.29
C LEU A 215 26.54 58.49 -39.93
N LYS A 216 26.20 59.19 -38.85
CA LYS A 216 26.06 58.57 -37.52
C LYS A 216 24.83 57.67 -37.40
N GLU A 217 23.72 58.04 -38.01
CA GLU A 217 22.52 57.19 -38.07
C GLU A 217 22.78 55.90 -38.86
N ASP A 218 23.50 55.99 -39.98
CA ASP A 218 23.93 54.82 -40.75
C ASP A 218 24.93 53.96 -39.95
N GLU A 219 25.87 54.57 -39.23
CA GLU A 219 26.76 53.89 -38.27
C GLU A 219 25.95 53.12 -37.22
N ILE A 220 24.99 53.78 -36.55
CA ILE A 220 24.10 53.14 -35.56
C ILE A 220 23.31 52.01 -36.19
N LYS A 221 22.84 52.15 -37.43
CA LYS A 221 22.09 51.11 -38.13
C LYS A 221 22.95 49.88 -38.37
N THR A 222 24.19 50.07 -38.85
CA THR A 222 25.15 48.96 -39.02
C THR A 222 25.50 48.30 -37.68
N MET A 223 25.73 49.09 -36.62
CA MET A 223 25.97 48.54 -35.28
C MET A 223 24.75 47.79 -34.74
N THR A 224 23.53 48.25 -35.03
CA THR A 224 22.29 47.56 -34.64
C THR A 224 22.21 46.18 -35.29
N GLU A 225 22.53 46.07 -36.59
CA GLU A 225 22.56 44.79 -37.31
C GLU A 225 23.65 43.84 -36.78
N VAL A 226 24.80 44.36 -36.36
CA VAL A 226 25.85 43.57 -35.73
C VAL A 226 25.41 43.10 -34.34
N MET A 227 24.82 43.99 -33.53
CA MET A 227 24.32 43.68 -32.18
C MET A 227 23.24 42.59 -32.21
N THR A 228 22.32 42.63 -33.17
CA THR A 228 21.29 41.58 -33.31
C THR A 228 21.93 40.23 -33.63
N ARG A 229 22.89 40.16 -34.56
CA ARG A 229 23.62 38.92 -34.87
C ARG A 229 24.40 38.38 -33.67
N MET A 230 25.08 39.26 -32.92
CA MET A 230 25.83 38.87 -31.72
C MET A 230 24.89 38.35 -30.62
N ASN A 231 23.74 39.01 -30.40
CA ASN A 231 22.71 38.53 -29.47
C ASN A 231 22.10 37.20 -29.89
N ASP A 232 21.82 37.00 -31.19
CA ASP A 232 21.30 35.73 -31.71
C ASP A 232 22.28 34.58 -31.47
N PHE A 233 23.58 34.83 -31.68
CA PHE A 233 24.62 33.84 -31.41
C PHE A 233 24.74 33.55 -29.90
N MET A 234 24.75 34.57 -29.04
CA MET A 234 24.74 34.41 -27.58
C MET A 234 23.53 33.59 -27.11
N ASN A 235 22.33 33.85 -27.64
CA ASN A 235 21.12 33.08 -27.30
C ASN A 235 21.21 31.60 -27.72
N ARG A 236 21.90 31.29 -28.82
CA ARG A 236 22.17 29.90 -29.22
C ARG A 236 23.11 29.21 -28.24
N LEU A 237 24.18 29.88 -27.82
CA LEU A 237 25.10 29.34 -26.80
C LEU A 237 24.38 29.09 -25.47
N ILE A 238 23.56 30.04 -25.00
CA ILE A 238 22.73 29.87 -23.79
C ILE A 238 21.83 28.62 -23.92
N SER A 239 21.18 28.45 -25.06
CA SER A 239 20.31 27.29 -25.31
C SER A 239 21.06 25.96 -25.33
N GLN A 240 22.31 25.96 -25.81
CA GLN A 240 23.19 24.79 -25.81
C GLN A 240 23.68 24.46 -24.40
N ASP A 241 24.05 25.47 -23.61
CA ASP A 241 24.44 25.33 -22.20
C ASP A 241 23.31 24.70 -21.37
N ASP A 242 22.08 25.22 -21.52
CA ASP A 242 20.88 24.65 -20.89
C ASP A 242 20.66 23.17 -21.27
N LEU A 243 20.92 22.83 -22.53
CA LEU A 243 20.79 21.45 -23.01
C LEU A 243 21.87 20.54 -22.40
N ASN A 244 23.11 21.03 -22.30
CA ASN A 244 24.22 20.31 -21.69
C ASN A 244 23.99 20.10 -20.20
N ARG A 245 23.53 21.12 -19.47
CA ARG A 245 23.09 21.02 -18.08
C ARG A 245 22.03 19.93 -17.89
N LYS A 246 21.00 19.91 -18.75
CA LYS A 246 19.96 18.85 -18.74
C LYS A 246 20.51 17.47 -19.07
N LYS A 247 21.56 17.34 -19.89
CA LYS A 247 22.21 16.04 -20.17
C LYS A 247 22.98 15.55 -18.94
N ILE A 248 23.75 16.42 -18.29
CA ILE A 248 24.49 16.11 -17.06
C ILE A 248 23.53 15.66 -15.96
N GLU A 249 22.43 16.40 -15.74
CA GLU A 249 21.45 16.04 -14.72
C GLU A 249 20.84 14.66 -14.96
N ARG A 250 20.50 14.33 -16.23
CA ARG A 250 20.02 12.99 -16.59
C ARG A 250 21.06 11.91 -16.34
N ALA A 251 22.32 12.14 -16.69
CA ALA A 251 23.40 11.18 -16.46
C ALA A 251 23.69 10.96 -14.96
N LEU A 252 23.60 12.00 -14.14
CA LEU A 252 23.70 11.88 -12.68
C LEU A 252 22.54 11.08 -12.08
N ARG A 253 21.30 11.30 -12.57
CA ARG A 253 20.13 10.51 -12.16
C ARG A 253 20.28 9.04 -12.53
N THR A 254 20.72 8.71 -13.74
CA THR A 254 20.93 7.31 -14.15
C THR A 254 22.02 6.63 -13.32
N LEU A 255 23.10 7.34 -12.97
CA LEU A 255 24.13 6.84 -12.07
C LEU A 255 23.58 6.56 -10.66
N ALA A 256 22.74 7.45 -10.13
CA ALA A 256 22.10 7.27 -8.83
C ALA A 256 21.17 6.05 -8.82
N GLU A 257 20.30 5.92 -9.83
CA GLU A 257 19.42 4.75 -10.00
C GLU A 257 20.23 3.45 -10.13
N PHE A 258 21.34 3.46 -10.87
CA PHE A 258 22.20 2.30 -11.01
C PHE A 258 22.82 1.89 -9.66
N ARG A 259 23.30 2.86 -8.87
CA ARG A 259 23.80 2.61 -7.50
C ARG A 259 22.72 2.03 -6.62
N GLU A 260 21.52 2.61 -6.63
CA GLU A 260 20.40 2.11 -5.82
C GLU A 260 19.98 0.70 -6.22
N LYS A 261 19.87 0.41 -7.52
CA LYS A 261 19.57 -0.94 -8.03
C LYS A 261 20.64 -1.94 -7.60
N ARG A 262 21.92 -1.56 -7.65
CA ARG A 262 23.03 -2.39 -7.16
C ARG A 262 22.92 -2.65 -5.66
N GLU A 263 22.63 -1.62 -4.85
CA GLU A 263 22.44 -1.76 -3.40
C GLU A 263 21.24 -2.64 -3.06
N LYS A 264 20.11 -2.45 -3.75
CA LYS A 264 18.91 -3.30 -3.60
C LYS A 264 19.24 -4.75 -3.90
N LYS A 265 19.95 -5.04 -5.00
CA LYS A 265 20.41 -6.40 -5.33
C LYS A 265 21.37 -6.95 -4.28
N ARG A 266 22.29 -6.13 -3.76
CA ARG A 266 23.23 -6.55 -2.71
C ARG A 266 22.52 -6.88 -1.39
N ARG A 267 21.42 -6.19 -1.08
CA ARG A 267 20.59 -6.43 0.11
C ARG A 267 19.54 -7.52 -0.11
N ASN A 268 19.25 -7.87 -1.36
CA ASN A 268 18.31 -8.94 -1.72
C ASN A 268 18.98 -10.30 -1.53
N LEU A 269 19.09 -10.69 -0.27
CA LEU A 269 19.70 -11.95 0.16
C LEU A 269 18.58 -12.93 0.48
N ALA A 270 18.63 -14.11 -0.15
CA ALA A 270 17.80 -15.23 0.25
C ALA A 270 18.56 -16.02 1.32
N PHE A 271 17.91 -16.26 2.46
CA PHE A 271 18.46 -17.08 3.54
C PHE A 271 17.41 -18.10 3.99
N PHE A 272 17.89 -19.27 4.40
CA PHE A 272 17.02 -20.33 4.90
C PHE A 272 16.70 -20.11 6.37
N LEU A 273 15.42 -19.98 6.68
CA LEU A 273 14.92 -19.90 8.04
C LEU A 273 14.36 -21.25 8.47
N HIS A 274 14.90 -21.78 9.56
CA HIS A 274 14.40 -22.99 10.19
C HIS A 274 13.35 -22.61 11.23
N ILE A 275 12.08 -22.57 10.81
CA ILE A 275 10.94 -22.20 11.66
C ILE A 275 10.18 -23.48 12.07
N LYS A 276 9.81 -23.59 13.35
CA LYS A 276 8.97 -24.71 13.82
C LYS A 276 7.57 -24.61 13.21
N GLN A 277 6.99 -25.75 12.81
CA GLN A 277 5.67 -25.80 12.15
C GLN A 277 4.56 -25.04 12.90
N GLY A 278 4.58 -25.04 14.25
CA GLY A 278 3.59 -24.31 15.06
C GLY A 278 3.73 -22.77 15.08
N LEU A 279 4.76 -22.22 14.43
CA LEU A 279 4.96 -20.78 14.26
C LEU A 279 4.68 -20.32 12.81
N VAL A 280 4.22 -21.23 11.96
CA VAL A 280 3.89 -20.96 10.57
C VAL A 280 2.38 -21.00 10.46
N GLU A 281 1.76 -19.83 10.27
CA GLU A 281 0.29 -19.71 10.15
C GLU A 281 -0.21 -19.96 8.71
N ILE A 282 0.70 -19.95 7.73
CA ILE A 282 0.38 -20.11 6.31
C ILE A 282 0.59 -21.57 5.90
N GLU A 283 -0.32 -22.10 5.10
CA GLU A 283 -0.15 -23.41 4.48
C GLU A 283 0.99 -23.37 3.45
N LEU A 284 2.14 -23.93 3.83
CA LEU A 284 3.27 -24.08 2.92
C LEU A 284 3.01 -25.26 1.98
N ASN A 285 2.83 -24.99 0.69
CA ASN A 285 2.82 -25.99 -0.35
C ASN A 285 4.20 -26.08 -1.02
N PRO A 286 5.01 -27.12 -0.77
CA PRO A 286 6.40 -27.20 -1.25
C PRO A 286 6.55 -27.20 -2.78
N LEU A 287 5.46 -27.49 -3.51
CA LEU A 287 5.43 -27.51 -4.97
C LEU A 287 4.97 -26.19 -5.58
N ALA A 288 4.33 -25.33 -4.79
CA ALA A 288 3.77 -24.06 -5.24
C ALA A 288 4.77 -22.92 -4.99
N GLY A 289 5.86 -22.89 -5.76
CA GLY A 289 6.72 -21.72 -5.98
C GLY A 289 6.96 -20.77 -4.78
N ASP A 290 7.02 -19.46 -5.10
CA ASP A 290 7.30 -18.38 -4.15
C ASP A 290 6.06 -18.04 -3.30
N TYR A 291 6.22 -17.95 -1.98
CA TYR A 291 5.17 -17.51 -1.06
C TYR A 291 5.08 -15.98 -1.02
N VAL A 292 4.47 -15.38 -2.05
CA VAL A 292 4.32 -13.91 -2.16
C VAL A 292 3.50 -13.31 -1.01
N ASP A 293 2.52 -14.07 -0.51
CA ASP A 293 1.62 -13.65 0.56
C ASP A 293 2.17 -13.93 1.97
N ALA A 294 3.42 -14.42 2.08
CA ALA A 294 4.05 -14.71 3.37
C ALA A 294 4.89 -13.55 3.87
N VAL A 295 4.68 -13.19 5.14
CA VAL A 295 5.43 -12.13 5.84
C VAL A 295 5.99 -12.70 7.14
N LEU A 296 7.26 -12.39 7.41
CA LEU A 296 7.89 -12.73 8.68
C LEU A 296 7.57 -11.64 9.70
N LEU A 297 6.89 -12.01 10.78
CA LEU A 297 6.53 -11.09 11.87
C LEU A 297 7.43 -11.31 13.09
N PRO A 298 7.93 -10.23 13.73
CA PRO A 298 8.60 -10.33 15.01
C PRO A 298 7.65 -10.88 16.08
N ARG A 299 8.14 -11.83 16.89
CA ARG A 299 7.35 -12.41 17.98
C ARG A 299 6.88 -11.38 19.00
N THR A 300 7.69 -10.36 19.27
CA THR A 300 7.36 -9.27 20.21
C THR A 300 6.07 -8.56 19.82
N LEU A 301 5.86 -8.34 18.52
CA LEU A 301 4.64 -7.70 18.01
C LEU A 301 3.40 -8.55 18.32
N ILE A 302 3.48 -9.87 18.14
CA ILE A 302 2.39 -10.81 18.44
C ILE A 302 2.10 -10.81 19.95
N GLU A 303 3.14 -10.79 20.78
CA GLU A 303 3.00 -10.74 22.24
C GLU A 303 2.31 -9.46 22.70
N GLU A 304 2.70 -8.29 22.16
CA GLU A 304 2.06 -7.00 22.43
C GLU A 304 0.57 -7.01 22.06
N PHE A 305 0.21 -7.53 20.88
CA PHE A 305 -1.19 -7.66 20.47
C PHE A 305 -1.98 -8.60 21.40
N ASN A 306 -1.40 -9.74 21.77
CA ASN A 306 -2.02 -10.68 22.70
C ASN A 306 -2.25 -10.06 24.07
N GLU A 307 -1.34 -9.22 24.56
CA GLU A 307 -1.55 -8.48 25.81
C GLU A 307 -2.76 -7.54 25.72
N VAL A 308 -2.90 -6.81 24.62
CA VAL A 308 -4.07 -5.94 24.40
C VAL A 308 -5.36 -6.75 24.36
N ILE A 309 -5.38 -7.84 23.59
CA ILE A 309 -6.55 -8.73 23.48
C ILE A 309 -6.93 -9.28 24.86
N LEU A 310 -5.97 -9.75 25.64
CA LEU A 310 -6.22 -10.28 26.99
C LEU A 310 -6.72 -9.20 27.95
N ARG A 311 -6.22 -7.97 27.83
CA ARG A 311 -6.69 -6.83 28.64
C ARG A 311 -8.16 -6.53 28.36
N GLU A 312 -8.54 -6.40 27.08
CA GLU A 312 -9.92 -6.16 26.67
C GLU A 312 -10.85 -7.33 27.05
N ALA A 313 -10.39 -8.57 26.87
CA ALA A 313 -11.13 -9.75 27.29
C ALA A 313 -11.39 -9.76 28.80
N LYS A 314 -10.38 -9.42 29.63
CA LYS A 314 -10.54 -9.30 31.08
C LYS A 314 -11.53 -8.20 31.47
N LEU A 315 -11.48 -7.04 30.79
CA LEU A 315 -12.46 -5.96 31.00
C LEU A 315 -13.88 -6.41 30.67
N LYS A 316 -14.07 -7.10 29.54
CA LYS A 316 -15.36 -7.66 29.15
C LYS A 316 -15.89 -8.64 30.21
N VAL A 317 -15.06 -9.54 30.71
CA VAL A 317 -15.44 -10.46 31.78
C VAL A 317 -15.83 -9.71 33.05
N LYS A 318 -15.08 -8.68 33.45
CA LYS A 318 -15.40 -7.86 34.62
C LYS A 318 -16.77 -7.18 34.48
N ILE A 319 -17.09 -6.64 33.30
CA ILE A 319 -18.40 -6.05 33.02
C ILE A 319 -19.50 -7.12 33.09
N LEU A 320 -19.30 -8.29 32.49
CA LEU A 320 -20.27 -9.38 32.53
C LEU A 320 -20.56 -9.87 33.96
N VAL A 321 -19.52 -9.95 34.81
CA VAL A 321 -19.68 -10.28 36.23
C VAL A 321 -20.48 -9.19 36.94
N GLY A 322 -20.15 -7.91 36.72
CA GLY A 322 -20.92 -6.79 37.26
C GLY A 322 -22.39 -6.81 36.85
N MET A 323 -22.69 -7.11 35.57
CA MET A 323 -24.06 -7.28 35.08
C MET A 323 -24.79 -8.45 35.76
N LYS A 324 -24.10 -9.58 35.97
CA LYS A 324 -24.65 -10.75 36.65
C LYS A 324 -25.01 -10.42 38.10
N ASP A 325 -24.11 -9.76 38.83
CA ASP A 325 -24.32 -9.38 40.22
C ASP A 325 -25.41 -8.30 40.37
N PHE A 326 -25.46 -7.34 39.44
CA PHE A 326 -26.54 -6.35 39.39
C PHE A 326 -27.92 -7.00 39.19
N LYS A 327 -28.03 -7.95 38.25
CA LYS A 327 -29.27 -8.72 38.05
C LYS A 327 -29.65 -9.51 39.29
N LYS A 328 -28.67 -10.12 39.99
CA LYS A 328 -28.93 -10.81 41.26
C LYS A 328 -29.54 -9.86 42.29
N GLY A 329 -28.99 -8.66 42.44
CA GLY A 329 -29.54 -7.64 43.34
C GLY A 329 -30.96 -7.20 42.99
N ILE A 330 -31.29 -7.07 41.69
CA ILE A 330 -32.66 -6.80 41.25
C ILE A 330 -33.62 -7.92 41.69
N TYR A 331 -33.23 -9.18 41.51
CA TYR A 331 -34.08 -10.31 41.92
C TYR A 331 -34.27 -10.40 43.44
N GLU A 332 -33.22 -10.10 44.22
CA GLU A 332 -33.32 -10.04 45.68
C GLU A 332 -34.33 -8.96 46.12
N ILE A 333 -34.27 -7.77 45.52
CA ILE A 333 -35.24 -6.69 45.80
C ILE A 333 -36.65 -7.06 45.37
N GLN A 334 -36.83 -7.66 44.19
CA GLN A 334 -38.15 -8.10 43.71
C GLN A 334 -38.78 -9.11 44.67
N TRP A 335 -37.99 -10.08 45.15
CA TRP A 335 -38.45 -11.05 46.15
C TRP A 335 -38.85 -10.38 47.47
N ASP A 336 -38.09 -9.37 47.92
CA ASP A 336 -38.44 -8.60 49.12
C ASP A 336 -39.74 -7.80 48.96
N ILE A 337 -39.97 -7.21 47.78
CA ILE A 337 -41.22 -6.52 47.46
C ILE A 337 -42.40 -7.49 47.53
N GLU A 338 -42.29 -8.67 46.90
CA GLU A 338 -43.34 -9.69 46.94
C GLU A 338 -43.64 -10.16 48.37
N ARG A 339 -42.59 -10.37 49.17
CA ARG A 339 -42.72 -10.70 50.59
C ARG A 339 -43.45 -9.61 51.37
N LEU A 340 -43.08 -8.35 51.18
CA LEU A 340 -43.71 -7.22 51.86
C LEU A 340 -45.17 -7.04 51.44
N GLN A 341 -45.50 -7.24 50.16
CA GLN A 341 -46.89 -7.23 49.67
C GLN A 341 -47.73 -8.35 50.29
N MET A 342 -47.16 -9.54 50.49
CA MET A 342 -47.87 -10.61 51.21
C MET A 342 -48.12 -10.25 52.66
N LEU A 343 -47.13 -9.66 53.35
CA LEU A 343 -47.29 -9.19 54.72
C LEU A 343 -48.34 -8.08 54.83
N GLU A 344 -48.36 -7.14 53.88
CA GLU A 344 -49.38 -6.10 53.78
C GLU A 344 -50.78 -6.71 53.67
N LYS A 345 -50.99 -7.68 52.78
CA LYS A 345 -52.27 -8.38 52.64
C LYS A 345 -52.70 -9.06 53.95
N ILE A 346 -51.77 -9.72 54.65
CA ILE A 346 -52.04 -10.36 55.95
C ILE A 346 -52.46 -9.31 56.99
N LEU A 347 -51.79 -8.16 57.02
CA LEU A 347 -52.12 -7.08 57.95
C LEU A 347 -53.49 -6.46 57.63
N ILE A 348 -53.82 -6.27 56.36
CA ILE A 348 -55.15 -5.80 55.93
C ILE A 348 -56.24 -6.76 56.39
N GLU A 349 -56.06 -8.07 56.19
CA GLU A 349 -57.01 -9.08 56.68
C GLU A 349 -57.14 -9.05 58.21
N LYS A 350 -56.03 -8.90 58.95
CA LYS A 350 -56.06 -8.76 60.42
C LYS A 350 -56.82 -7.50 60.85
N ILE A 351 -56.61 -6.37 60.19
CA ILE A 351 -57.34 -5.12 60.45
C ILE A 351 -58.83 -5.34 60.19
N ARG A 352 -59.19 -5.93 59.04
CA ARG A 352 -60.58 -6.23 58.69
C ARG A 352 -61.23 -7.15 59.73
N TYR A 353 -60.53 -8.18 60.18
CA TYR A 353 -60.99 -9.09 61.23
C TYR A 353 -61.29 -8.35 62.53
N ILE A 354 -60.39 -7.46 62.97
CA ILE A 354 -60.60 -6.64 64.17
C ILE A 354 -61.77 -5.66 63.99
N GLN A 355 -61.89 -5.01 62.83
CA GLN A 355 -62.98 -4.07 62.53
C GLN A 355 -64.36 -4.75 62.49
N LEU A 356 -64.43 -5.98 61.97
CA LEU A 356 -65.66 -6.78 61.91
C LEU A 356 -65.91 -7.60 63.19
N LEU A 357 -65.01 -7.51 64.17
CA LEU A 357 -65.12 -8.27 65.41
C LEU A 357 -66.37 -7.83 66.18
N ARG A 358 -67.35 -8.72 66.29
CA ARG A 358 -68.59 -8.44 67.01
C ARG A 358 -68.32 -8.53 68.52
N ASN A 359 -68.76 -7.51 69.26
CA ASN A 359 -68.66 -7.49 70.72
C ASN A 359 -69.64 -8.51 71.33
N THR A 360 -69.16 -9.74 71.58
CA THR A 360 -69.94 -10.83 72.17
C THR A 360 -69.81 -10.82 73.70
N LYS A 361 -70.80 -11.36 74.42
CA LYS A 361 -70.75 -11.47 75.88
C LYS A 361 -69.55 -12.31 76.36
N ALA A 362 -69.12 -13.31 75.58
CA ALA A 362 -67.90 -14.09 75.84
C ALA A 362 -66.64 -13.21 75.76
N LEU A 363 -66.49 -12.39 74.71
CA LEU A 363 -65.38 -11.44 74.57
C LEU A 363 -65.35 -10.40 75.71
N GLN A 364 -66.52 -9.94 76.17
CA GLN A 364 -66.60 -9.03 77.33
C GLN A 364 -66.18 -9.69 78.64
N MET A 365 -66.55 -10.96 78.82
CA MET A 365 -66.13 -11.75 80.00
C MET A 365 -64.62 -12.01 79.96
N LEU A 366 -64.05 -12.29 78.79
CA LEU A 366 -62.60 -12.42 78.60
C LEU A 366 -61.86 -11.12 78.95
N ILE A 367 -62.33 -9.97 78.46
CA ILE A 367 -61.70 -8.67 78.75
C ILE A 367 -61.83 -8.29 80.23
N LYS A 368 -62.93 -8.64 80.90
CA LYS A 368 -63.17 -8.29 82.31
C LYS A 368 -62.50 -9.24 83.31
N ASN A 369 -62.50 -10.54 83.04
CA ASN A 369 -62.10 -11.57 84.00
C ASN A 369 -60.78 -12.26 83.61
N GLY A 370 -60.22 -11.96 82.44
CA GLY A 370 -58.96 -12.52 81.95
C GLY A 370 -59.02 -13.96 81.45
N GLU A 371 -60.11 -14.70 81.70
CA GLU A 371 -60.22 -16.12 81.35
C GLU A 371 -61.43 -16.40 80.45
N ASP A 372 -61.15 -16.93 79.26
CA ASP A 372 -62.13 -17.49 78.34
C ASP A 372 -62.21 -19.01 78.58
N MET A 373 -63.20 -19.49 79.34
CA MET A 373 -63.36 -20.94 79.57
C MET A 373 -63.73 -21.68 78.27
N THR A 374 -64.35 -20.99 77.32
CA THR A 374 -64.63 -21.50 75.98
C THR A 374 -63.38 -21.53 75.09
N SER A 375 -62.53 -20.48 75.12
CA SER A 375 -61.26 -20.55 74.38
C SER A 375 -60.23 -21.45 75.04
N ALA A 376 -60.26 -21.74 76.33
CA ALA A 376 -59.32 -22.70 76.95
C ALA A 376 -59.49 -24.11 76.37
N THR A 377 -60.74 -24.55 76.17
CA THR A 377 -61.04 -25.85 75.55
C THR A 377 -60.78 -25.84 74.04
N GLU A 378 -61.13 -24.77 73.34
CA GLU A 378 -60.85 -24.61 71.91
C GLU A 378 -59.35 -24.46 71.62
N ASN A 379 -58.61 -23.73 72.45
CA ASN A 379 -57.15 -23.62 72.41
C ASN A 379 -56.50 -24.97 72.70
N SER A 380 -57.00 -25.75 73.66
CA SER A 380 -56.49 -27.11 73.90
C SER A 380 -56.70 -28.02 72.67
N MET A 381 -57.85 -27.92 72.00
CA MET A 381 -58.10 -28.65 70.75
C MET A 381 -57.22 -28.15 69.59
N LEU A 382 -57.04 -26.84 69.45
CA LEU A 382 -56.18 -26.23 68.43
C LEU A 382 -54.71 -26.52 68.68
N GLU A 383 -54.25 -26.52 69.92
CA GLU A 383 -52.90 -26.91 70.35
C GLU A 383 -52.65 -28.38 70.05
N SER A 384 -53.60 -29.26 70.38
CA SER A 384 -53.52 -30.69 70.02
C SER A 384 -53.45 -30.88 68.50
N ARG A 385 -54.23 -30.12 67.72
CA ARG A 385 -54.18 -30.14 66.25
C ARG A 385 -52.88 -29.55 65.70
N LEU A 386 -52.36 -28.49 66.30
CA LEU A 386 -51.08 -27.87 65.95
C LEU A 386 -49.93 -28.85 66.20
N GLU A 387 -49.97 -29.56 67.32
CA GLU A 387 -48.97 -30.55 67.67
C GLU A 387 -49.02 -31.73 66.69
N HIS A 388 -50.21 -32.21 66.35
CA HIS A 388 -50.37 -33.21 65.28
C HIS A 388 -49.83 -32.73 63.92
N MET A 389 -50.06 -31.46 63.57
CA MET A 389 -49.53 -30.86 62.33
C MET A 389 -48.01 -30.71 62.36
N LYS A 390 -47.41 -30.35 63.51
CA LYS A 390 -45.96 -30.32 63.71
C LYS A 390 -45.36 -31.71 63.56
N ASP A 391 -45.97 -32.73 64.16
CA ASP A 391 -45.54 -34.12 64.02
C ASP A 391 -45.61 -34.58 62.57
N LEU A 392 -46.69 -34.24 61.86
CA LEU A 392 -46.84 -34.56 60.44
C LEU A 392 -45.81 -33.83 59.57
N HIS A 393 -45.50 -32.57 59.88
CA HIS A 393 -44.45 -31.82 59.21
C HIS A 393 -43.07 -32.40 59.50
N HIS A 394 -42.79 -32.77 60.75
CA HIS A 394 -41.56 -33.40 61.17
C HIS A 394 -41.34 -34.72 60.42
N LYS A 395 -42.38 -35.56 60.32
CA LYS A 395 -42.36 -36.79 59.52
C LYS A 395 -42.06 -36.52 58.04
N ARG A 396 -42.74 -35.53 57.43
CA ARG A 396 -42.46 -35.14 56.03
C ARG A 396 -41.03 -34.64 55.83
N VAL A 397 -40.49 -33.86 56.77
CA VAL A 397 -39.09 -33.40 56.73
C VAL A 397 -38.14 -34.59 56.84
N GLN A 398 -38.40 -35.56 57.71
CA GLN A 398 -37.60 -36.78 57.82
C GLN A 398 -37.65 -37.60 56.52
N GLU A 399 -38.83 -37.82 55.94
CA GLU A 399 -38.97 -38.49 54.64
C GLU A 399 -38.14 -37.80 53.54
N LYS A 400 -38.19 -36.46 53.46
CA LYS A 400 -37.39 -35.70 52.51
C LYS A 400 -35.88 -35.80 52.78
N LYS A 401 -35.46 -35.85 54.05
CA LYS A 401 -34.06 -36.08 54.43
C LYS A 401 -33.57 -37.45 53.97
N VAL A 402 -34.34 -38.51 54.20
CA VAL A 402 -34.01 -39.86 53.74
C VAL A 402 -33.90 -39.91 52.21
N HIS A 403 -34.83 -39.27 51.48
CA HIS A 403 -34.71 -39.16 50.02
C HIS A 403 -33.47 -38.39 49.56
N LEU A 404 -33.08 -37.33 50.28
CA LEU A 404 -31.85 -36.60 50.03
C LEU A 404 -30.60 -37.49 50.21
N GLU A 405 -30.56 -38.28 51.28
CA GLU A 405 -29.46 -39.22 51.55
C GLU A 405 -29.38 -40.33 50.48
N GLN A 406 -30.52 -40.85 50.03
CA GLN A 406 -30.59 -41.81 48.92
C GLN A 406 -30.04 -41.20 47.62
N LEU A 407 -30.43 -39.97 47.29
CA LEU A 407 -29.91 -39.26 46.11
C LEU A 407 -28.41 -38.99 46.22
N GLN A 408 -27.93 -38.55 47.37
CA GLN A 408 -26.49 -38.35 47.62
C GLN A 408 -25.70 -39.66 47.47
N SER A 409 -26.23 -40.77 47.97
CA SER A 409 -25.62 -42.08 47.82
C SER A 409 -25.58 -42.51 46.35
N LYS A 410 -26.64 -42.24 45.59
CA LYS A 410 -26.69 -42.50 44.14
C LYS A 410 -25.70 -41.65 43.36
N ILE A 411 -25.53 -40.37 43.72
CA ILE A 411 -24.53 -39.47 43.13
C ILE A 411 -23.12 -40.02 43.36
N LYS A 412 -22.78 -40.41 44.61
CA LYS A 412 -21.47 -41.01 44.93
C LYS A 412 -21.22 -42.30 44.14
N LEU A 413 -22.23 -43.16 44.00
CA LEU A 413 -22.13 -44.37 43.19
C LEU A 413 -21.89 -44.07 41.71
N LEU A 414 -22.58 -43.07 41.14
CA LEU A 414 -22.37 -42.67 39.75
C LEU A 414 -20.98 -42.04 39.54
N GLN A 415 -20.50 -41.24 40.48
CA GLN A 415 -19.15 -40.66 40.44
C GLN A 415 -18.07 -41.75 40.43
N THR A 416 -18.19 -42.75 41.31
CA THR A 416 -17.24 -43.88 41.33
C THR A 416 -17.30 -44.72 40.07
N LYS A 417 -18.50 -44.96 39.50
CA LYS A 417 -18.64 -45.62 38.19
C LYS A 417 -17.99 -44.82 37.06
N ASN A 418 -18.22 -43.50 37.02
CA ASN A 418 -17.61 -42.63 36.02
C ASN A 418 -16.09 -42.64 36.12
N LEU A 419 -15.53 -42.60 37.34
CA LEU A 419 -14.09 -42.66 37.58
C LEU A 419 -13.49 -43.98 37.04
N LYS A 420 -14.10 -45.12 37.37
CA LYS A 420 -13.69 -46.44 36.85
C LYS A 420 -13.78 -46.51 35.33
N SER A 421 -14.83 -45.93 34.75
CA SER A 421 -15.00 -45.91 33.29
C SER A 421 -13.93 -45.03 32.62
N GLN A 422 -13.54 -43.93 33.26
CA GLN A 422 -12.47 -43.04 32.80
C GLN A 422 -11.09 -43.71 32.90
N GLU A 423 -10.82 -44.43 33.99
CA GLU A 423 -9.62 -45.26 34.13
C GLU A 423 -9.54 -46.34 33.05
N HIS A 424 -10.64 -47.07 32.81
CA HIS A 424 -10.72 -48.06 31.74
C HIS A 424 -10.47 -47.43 30.35
N ALA A 425 -11.05 -46.26 30.07
CA ALA A 425 -10.82 -45.56 28.82
C ALA A 425 -9.35 -45.14 28.66
N SER A 426 -8.70 -44.70 29.74
CA SER A 426 -7.27 -44.35 29.75
C SER A 426 -6.38 -45.56 29.43
N VAL A 427 -6.64 -46.72 30.05
CA VAL A 427 -5.90 -47.96 29.78
C VAL A 427 -6.08 -48.42 28.33
N LEU A 428 -7.31 -48.38 27.81
CA LEU A 428 -7.57 -48.71 26.41
C LEU A 428 -6.85 -47.77 25.44
N TYR A 429 -6.83 -46.46 25.74
CA TYR A 429 -6.11 -45.49 24.94
C TYR A 429 -4.60 -45.72 24.96
N GLN A 430 -4.01 -46.00 26.12
CA GLN A 430 -2.59 -46.34 26.22
C GLN A 430 -2.25 -47.61 25.42
N ARG A 431 -3.11 -48.63 25.47
CA ARG A 431 -2.96 -49.85 24.67
C ARG A 431 -3.07 -49.57 23.17
N TYR A 432 -4.06 -48.79 22.75
CA TYR A 432 -4.21 -48.39 21.36
C TYR A 432 -2.97 -47.64 20.84
N VAL A 433 -2.45 -46.69 21.62
CA VAL A 433 -1.24 -45.95 21.27
C VAL A 433 -0.03 -46.89 21.18
N PHE A 434 0.10 -47.85 22.10
CA PHE A 434 1.16 -48.85 22.08
C PHE A 434 1.08 -49.76 20.85
N GLU A 435 -0.10 -50.29 20.53
CA GLU A 435 -0.35 -51.11 19.33
C GLU A 435 -0.11 -50.31 18.05
N ALA A 436 -0.58 -49.06 17.97
CA ALA A 436 -0.31 -48.17 16.83
C ALA A 436 1.21 -47.94 16.62
N ARG A 437 1.97 -47.82 17.71
CA ARG A 437 3.44 -47.66 17.68
C ARG A 437 4.16 -48.93 17.22
N LEU A 438 3.65 -50.10 17.61
CA LEU A 438 4.14 -51.41 17.15
C LEU A 438 3.88 -51.60 15.65
N CYS A 439 2.67 -51.29 15.19
CA CYS A 439 2.32 -51.31 13.77
C CYS A 439 3.20 -50.36 12.96
N GLN A 440 3.52 -49.17 13.48
CA GLN A 440 4.42 -48.22 12.82
C GLN A 440 5.87 -48.76 12.67
N LYS A 441 6.33 -49.62 13.60
CA LYS A 441 7.65 -50.27 13.54
C LYS A 441 7.66 -51.58 12.74
N SER A 442 6.54 -52.31 12.66
CA SER A 442 6.46 -53.59 11.93
C SER A 442 6.11 -53.43 10.44
N MET A 443 5.66 -52.25 10.00
CA MET A 443 5.34 -51.94 8.60
C MET A 443 6.58 -51.70 7.70
N GLY A 444 7.75 -52.14 8.15
CA GLY A 444 9.01 -52.02 7.40
C GLY A 444 9.19 -53.06 6.28
N HIS A 445 8.37 -54.11 6.15
CA HIS A 445 8.67 -55.15 5.15
C HIS A 445 7.55 -56.00 4.52
N GLU A 446 6.25 -55.83 4.82
CA GLU A 446 5.19 -56.71 4.26
C GLU A 446 3.90 -55.94 3.87
N THR A 447 3.94 -55.06 2.88
CA THR A 447 2.91 -54.01 2.72
C THR A 447 1.83 -54.17 1.65
N ASN A 448 1.63 -55.32 1.00
CA ASN A 448 0.51 -55.42 0.04
C ASN A 448 -0.53 -56.50 0.33
N ASP A 449 -0.13 -57.65 0.89
CA ASP A 449 -1.04 -58.80 0.99
C ASP A 449 -1.86 -58.81 2.30
N ALA A 450 -1.28 -58.27 3.39
CA ALA A 450 -1.98 -58.12 4.67
C ALA A 450 -3.07 -57.03 4.62
N ALA A 451 -2.77 -55.91 3.96
CA ALA A 451 -3.72 -54.81 3.78
C ALA A 451 -4.94 -55.22 2.95
N LEU A 452 -4.76 -56.10 1.96
CA LEU A 452 -5.86 -56.63 1.14
C LEU A 452 -6.78 -57.53 1.97
N ARG A 453 -6.22 -58.45 2.76
CA ARG A 453 -6.98 -59.37 3.62
C ARG A 453 -7.74 -58.64 4.73
N GLU A 454 -7.18 -57.57 5.28
CA GLU A 454 -7.86 -56.76 6.29
C GLU A 454 -9.03 -55.97 5.68
N LYS A 455 -8.85 -55.44 4.45
CA LYS A 455 -9.92 -54.80 3.69
C LYS A 455 -11.04 -55.79 3.35
N GLU A 456 -10.71 -57.01 2.94
CA GLU A 456 -11.68 -58.08 2.68
C GLU A 456 -12.46 -58.48 3.93
N ARG A 457 -11.78 -58.65 5.08
CA ARG A 457 -12.45 -58.92 6.38
C ARG A 457 -13.36 -57.77 6.80
N GLY A 458 -12.93 -56.52 6.60
CA GLY A 458 -13.74 -55.33 6.87
C GLY A 458 -15.00 -55.26 6.01
N ILE A 459 -14.91 -55.67 4.74
CA ILE A 459 -16.07 -55.75 3.83
C ILE A 459 -17.06 -56.82 4.30
N VAL A 460 -16.57 -58.01 4.69
CA VAL A 460 -17.42 -59.10 5.21
C VAL A 460 -18.11 -58.69 6.51
N ALA A 461 -17.40 -58.04 7.43
CA ALA A 461 -17.98 -57.53 8.68
C ALA A 461 -19.07 -56.48 8.44
N LYS A 462 -18.83 -55.53 7.51
CA LYS A 462 -19.83 -54.54 7.08
C LYS A 462 -21.06 -55.16 6.40
N ARG A 463 -20.91 -56.32 5.75
CA ARG A 463 -22.04 -57.05 5.16
C ARG A 463 -22.88 -57.70 6.26
N LYS A 464 -22.24 -58.45 7.18
CA LYS A 464 -22.91 -59.07 8.34
C LYS A 464 -23.66 -58.06 9.20
N LEU A 465 -23.05 -56.90 9.50
CA LEU A 465 -23.71 -55.85 10.27
C LEU A 465 -24.94 -55.28 9.56
N ARG A 466 -24.90 -55.13 8.23
CA ARG A 466 -26.06 -54.70 7.45
C ARG A 466 -27.18 -55.73 7.45
N ASP A 467 -26.84 -57.01 7.40
CA ASP A 467 -27.84 -58.09 7.44
C ASP A 467 -28.51 -58.15 8.82
N ILE A 468 -27.74 -58.03 9.92
CA ILE A 468 -28.28 -57.91 11.28
C ILE A 468 -29.19 -56.69 11.43
N VAL A 469 -28.79 -55.54 10.90
CA VAL A 469 -29.63 -54.32 10.95
C VAL A 469 -30.93 -54.53 10.17
N LYS A 470 -30.90 -55.22 9.03
CA LYS A 470 -32.12 -55.55 8.28
C LYS A 470 -33.05 -56.47 9.07
N GLU A 471 -32.51 -57.51 9.72
CA GLU A 471 -33.29 -58.40 10.58
C GLU A 471 -33.89 -57.66 11.78
N GLN A 472 -33.12 -56.74 12.38
CA GLN A 472 -33.59 -55.90 13.49
C GLN A 472 -34.72 -54.96 13.05
N VAL A 473 -34.61 -54.35 11.86
CA VAL A 473 -35.68 -53.50 11.31
C VAL A 473 -36.95 -54.33 11.05
N GLN A 474 -36.82 -55.54 10.52
CA GLN A 474 -37.97 -56.42 10.29
C GLN A 474 -38.64 -56.85 11.60
N THR A 475 -37.85 -57.19 12.63
CA THR A 475 -38.38 -57.55 13.95
C THR A 475 -39.04 -56.36 14.65
N ILE A 476 -38.47 -55.16 14.56
CA ILE A 476 -39.11 -53.94 15.08
C ILE A 476 -40.44 -53.70 14.36
N ALA A 477 -40.49 -53.80 13.03
CA ALA A 477 -41.74 -53.61 12.28
C ALA A 477 -42.83 -54.63 12.66
N LEU A 478 -42.45 -55.89 12.94
CA LEU A 478 -43.38 -56.90 13.46
C LEU A 478 -43.88 -56.56 14.86
N LEU A 479 -42.98 -56.16 15.76
CA LEU A 479 -43.32 -55.75 17.12
C LEU A 479 -44.20 -54.49 17.14
N GLU A 480 -43.97 -53.53 16.24
CA GLU A 480 -44.82 -52.36 16.07
C GLU A 480 -46.23 -52.77 15.62
N LYS A 481 -46.34 -53.67 14.65
CA LYS A 481 -47.62 -54.20 14.20
C LYS A 481 -48.36 -54.96 15.31
N ASP A 482 -47.65 -55.69 16.16
CA ASP A 482 -48.25 -56.39 17.29
C ASP A 482 -48.63 -55.45 18.43
N CYS A 483 -47.85 -54.39 18.68
CA CYS A 483 -48.23 -53.27 19.55
C CYS A 483 -49.49 -52.54 19.04
N GLU A 484 -49.60 -52.30 17.73
CA GLU A 484 -50.81 -51.71 17.12
C GLU A 484 -52.02 -52.63 17.27
N LYS A 485 -51.87 -53.95 17.06
CA LYS A 485 -52.96 -54.91 17.34
C LYS A 485 -53.35 -54.92 18.81
N ALA A 486 -52.39 -54.89 19.73
CA ALA A 486 -52.64 -54.83 21.17
C ALA A 486 -53.33 -53.52 21.58
N ARG A 487 -52.93 -52.40 20.97
CA ARG A 487 -53.56 -51.09 21.14
C ARG A 487 -54.99 -51.08 20.60
N ASN A 488 -55.22 -51.62 19.41
CA ASN A 488 -56.57 -51.73 18.82
C ASN A 488 -57.49 -52.68 19.60
N ARG A 489 -56.93 -53.68 20.29
CA ARG A 489 -57.68 -54.53 21.24
C ARG A 489 -58.03 -53.82 22.54
N SER A 490 -57.14 -52.94 23.03
CA SER A 490 -57.31 -52.24 24.31
C SER A 490 -58.15 -50.96 24.16
N PHE A 491 -58.10 -50.32 22.99
CA PHE A 491 -58.85 -49.11 22.64
C PHE A 491 -59.31 -49.21 21.18
N PRO A 492 -60.52 -49.73 20.90
CA PRO A 492 -61.06 -49.77 19.55
C PRO A 492 -61.23 -48.34 19.03
N ILE A 493 -60.52 -47.98 17.97
CA ILE A 493 -60.73 -46.71 17.28
C ILE A 493 -62.02 -46.87 16.46
N LEU A 494 -63.10 -46.23 16.89
CA LEU A 494 -64.34 -46.16 16.10
C LEU A 494 -64.08 -45.30 14.86
N PRO A 495 -64.49 -45.74 13.65
CA PRO A 495 -64.34 -44.93 12.45
C PRO A 495 -65.23 -43.69 12.55
N SER A 496 -64.65 -42.52 12.27
CA SER A 496 -65.37 -41.26 12.08
C SER A 496 -65.99 -41.16 10.70
#